data_AF-A0A924BJM3-F1
#
_entry.id   AF-A0A924BJM3-F1
#
_cell.length_a   1.000
_cell.length_b   1.000
_cell.length_c   1.000
_cell.angle_alpha   90.00
_cell.angle_beta   90.00
_cell.angle_gamma   90.00
#
_symmetry.space_group_name_H-M   'P 1'
#
loop_
_entity.id
_entity.type
_entity.pdbx_description
1 polymer ?
#
loop_
_entity_poly.entity_id
_entity_poly.type
_entity_poly.pdbx_seq_one_letter_code
_entity_poly.pdbx_strand_id
1 'polypeptide(L)'
;MEEEYENYIDIDDQKVLRFNDWIYDTIINRTIKELEDSELLDLIEFVNEAKRGADGFLILSQLEKREYKILCRHIRRAYNKSLDIRRKLYSRKAANQLLRDFKNLISELIRDERFFE
;
A
#
# COMPACT_ATOMS: atom_id res chain seq x y z
N MET A 1 2.65 1.15 26.18
CA MET A 1 3.65 1.09 25.09
C MET A 1 2.96 1.64 23.88
N GLU A 2 3.31 2.86 23.48
CA GLU A 2 2.88 3.42 22.20
C GLU A 2 3.58 2.61 21.10
N GLU A 3 2.82 2.06 20.15
CA GLU A 3 3.42 1.48 18.94
C GLU A 3 4.04 2.65 18.16
N GLU A 4 5.37 2.76 18.16
CA GLU A 4 6.08 3.72 17.30
C GLU A 4 5.91 3.28 15.85
N TYR A 5 4.94 3.87 15.16
CA TYR A 5 4.75 3.64 13.74
C TYR A 5 5.84 4.38 12.95
N GLU A 6 6.86 3.65 12.51
CA GLU A 6 7.97 4.19 11.70
C GLU A 6 7.61 4.35 10.22
N ASN A 7 6.72 3.49 9.68
CA ASN A 7 6.46 3.41 8.25
C ASN A 7 5.10 4.00 7.88
N TYR A 8 5.05 4.78 6.79
CA TYR A 8 3.84 5.47 6.38
C TYR A 8 3.64 5.54 4.87
N ILE A 9 2.40 5.72 4.47
CA ILE A 9 1.99 6.06 3.11
C ILE A 9 1.36 7.44 3.18
N ASP A 10 1.99 8.41 2.54
CA ASP A 10 1.35 9.69 2.27
C ASP A 10 0.38 9.50 1.09
N ILE A 11 -0.77 10.16 1.16
CA ILE A 11 -1.76 10.14 0.09
C ILE A 11 -1.74 11.51 -0.57
N ASP A 12 -1.96 12.55 0.23
CA ASP A 12 -1.95 13.96 -0.17
C ASP A 12 -1.37 14.83 0.96
N ASP A 13 -1.35 16.15 0.75
CA ASP A 13 -0.85 17.14 1.73
C ASP A 13 -1.57 17.11 3.09
N GLN A 14 -2.74 16.47 3.19
CA GLN A 14 -3.57 16.42 4.39
C GLN A 14 -3.63 15.02 5.00
N LYS A 15 -3.27 13.98 4.25
CA LYS A 15 -3.54 12.60 4.62
C LYS A 15 -2.30 11.72 4.57
N VAL A 16 -1.91 11.26 5.76
CA VAL A 16 -0.85 10.27 5.97
C VAL A 16 -1.43 9.08 6.75
N LEU A 17 -1.16 7.87 6.28
CA LEU A 17 -1.52 6.62 6.96
C LEU A 17 -0.26 5.94 7.49
N ARG A 18 -0.25 5.64 8.78
CA ARG A 18 0.86 4.98 9.48
C ARG A 18 0.57 3.50 9.67
N PHE A 19 1.59 2.66 9.54
CA PHE A 19 1.46 1.21 9.58
C PHE A 19 2.55 0.57 10.45
N ASN A 20 2.21 -0.56 11.07
CA ASN A 20 3.21 -1.46 11.63
C ASN A 20 4.09 -2.03 10.51
N ASP A 21 5.38 -2.19 10.77
CA ASP A 21 6.40 -2.66 9.82
C ASP A 21 5.97 -3.82 8.94
N TRP A 22 5.50 -4.91 9.56
CA TRP A 22 5.15 -6.12 8.84
C TRP A 22 3.92 -5.92 7.94
N ILE A 23 3.01 -5.01 8.32
CA ILE A 23 1.83 -4.65 7.52
C ILE A 23 2.28 -3.84 6.32
N TYR A 24 3.11 -2.81 6.57
CA TYR A 24 3.69 -1.97 5.54
C TYR A 24 4.44 -2.82 4.50
N ASP A 25 5.38 -3.64 4.93
CA ASP A 25 6.15 -4.55 4.07
C ASP A 25 5.23 -5.46 3.26
N THR A 26 4.16 -5.97 3.87
CA THR A 26 3.21 -6.85 3.18
C THR A 26 2.43 -6.09 2.10
N ILE A 27 2.00 -4.86 2.37
CA ILE A 27 1.30 -4.01 1.39
C ILE A 27 2.22 -3.67 0.21
N ILE A 28 3.44 -3.20 0.49
CA ILE A 28 4.44 -2.81 -0.52
C ILE A 28 4.79 -4.00 -1.42
N ASN A 29 5.21 -5.13 -0.84
CA ASN A 29 5.63 -6.29 -1.63
C ASN A 29 4.51 -6.88 -2.49
N ARG A 30 3.26 -6.85 -1.99
CA ARG A 30 2.11 -7.31 -2.78
C ARG A 30 1.75 -6.35 -3.89
N THR A 31 1.89 -5.05 -3.65
CA THR A 31 1.68 -4.03 -4.67
C THR A 31 2.71 -4.18 -5.79
N ILE A 32 3.99 -4.33 -5.46
CA ILE A 32 5.06 -4.57 -6.42
C ILE A 32 4.75 -5.78 -7.29
N LYS A 33 4.34 -6.90 -6.67
CA LYS A 33 3.96 -8.10 -7.42
C LYS A 33 2.82 -7.86 -8.42
N GLU A 34 1.82 -7.06 -8.07
CA GLU A 34 0.76 -6.70 -9.01
C GLU A 34 1.22 -5.78 -10.14
N LEU A 35 2.25 -4.97 -9.90
CA LEU A 35 2.84 -4.11 -10.92
C LEU A 35 3.76 -4.91 -11.85
N GLU A 36 4.53 -5.85 -11.32
CA GLU A 36 5.35 -6.83 -12.07
C GLU A 36 4.49 -7.66 -13.02
N ASP A 37 3.36 -8.19 -12.53
CA ASP A 37 2.36 -8.92 -13.34
C ASP A 37 1.80 -8.08 -14.50
N SER A 38 1.98 -6.75 -14.49
CA SER A 38 1.48 -5.81 -15.51
C SER A 38 2.58 -4.99 -16.19
N GLU A 39 3.85 -5.33 -15.98
CA GLU A 39 5.04 -4.74 -16.63
C GLU A 39 5.15 -3.21 -16.46
N LEU A 40 4.72 -2.67 -15.31
CA LEU A 40 4.75 -1.23 -15.01
C LEU A 40 6.06 -0.79 -14.34
N LEU A 41 7.16 -0.82 -15.10
CA LEU A 41 8.53 -0.63 -14.58
C LEU A 41 8.74 0.66 -13.77
N ASP A 42 8.27 1.81 -14.25
CA ASP A 42 8.47 3.10 -13.57
C ASP A 42 7.79 3.12 -12.18
N LEU A 43 6.58 2.56 -12.09
CA LEU A 43 5.86 2.44 -10.81
C LEU A 43 6.49 1.38 -9.90
N ILE A 44 7.11 0.34 -10.46
CA ILE A 44 7.85 -0.66 -9.68
C ILE A 44 9.06 -0.01 -9.02
N GLU A 45 9.82 0.81 -9.75
CA GLU A 45 10.97 1.54 -9.20
C GLU A 45 10.53 2.47 -8.06
N PHE A 46 9.53 3.31 -8.31
CA PHE A 46 8.95 4.20 -7.30
C PHE A 46 8.50 3.47 -6.03
N VAL A 47 7.78 2.33 -6.15
CA VAL A 47 7.33 1.56 -4.97
C VAL A 47 8.48 0.80 -4.30
N ASN A 48 9.55 0.46 -5.02
CA ASN A 48 10.74 -0.16 -4.43
C ASN A 48 11.54 0.82 -3.56
N GLU A 49 11.63 2.08 -3.96
CA GLU A 49 12.26 3.14 -3.15
C GLU A 49 11.55 3.30 -1.79
N ALA A 50 10.24 3.06 -1.75
CA ALA A 50 9.45 3.09 -0.53
C ALA A 50 9.70 1.90 0.43
N LYS A 51 10.46 0.87 0.05
CA LYS A 51 10.78 -0.25 0.95
C LYS A 51 11.60 0.24 2.15
N ARG A 52 11.47 -0.43 3.29
CA ARG A 52 12.22 -0.09 4.53
C ARG A 52 13.74 -0.16 4.40
N GLY A 53 14.25 -0.98 3.48
CA GLY A 53 15.69 -1.03 3.18
C GLY A 53 16.20 0.16 2.35
N ALA A 54 15.29 1.03 1.90
CA ALA A 54 15.55 2.29 1.22
C ALA A 54 15.04 3.43 2.11
N ASP A 55 13.79 3.87 1.94
CA ASP A 55 13.27 5.05 2.67
C ASP A 55 12.26 4.73 3.78
N GLY A 56 11.53 3.60 3.69
CA GLY A 56 10.52 3.22 4.69
C GLY A 56 9.20 4.01 4.63
N PHE A 57 8.99 4.80 3.58
CA PHE A 57 7.74 5.51 3.35
C PHE A 57 7.41 5.61 1.87
N LEU A 58 6.12 5.65 1.54
CA LEU A 58 5.61 5.78 0.16
C LEU A 58 4.93 7.14 0.01
N ILE A 59 5.46 7.99 -0.89
CA ILE A 59 4.98 9.37 -1.07
C ILE A 59 4.09 9.50 -2.33
N LEU A 60 2.83 9.08 -2.25
CA LEU A 60 1.88 9.15 -3.37
C LEU A 60 1.52 10.59 -3.79
N SER A 61 1.76 11.59 -2.95
CA SER A 61 1.57 13.01 -3.30
C SER A 61 2.48 13.46 -4.46
N GLN A 62 3.60 12.76 -4.69
CA GLN A 62 4.54 13.03 -5.78
C GLN A 62 4.09 12.50 -7.14
N LEU A 63 3.10 11.59 -7.17
CA LEU A 63 2.67 10.98 -8.41
C LEU A 63 1.77 11.90 -9.22
N GLU A 64 1.94 11.87 -10.54
CA GLU A 64 0.95 12.45 -11.42
C GLU A 64 -0.39 11.71 -11.28
N LYS A 65 -1.48 12.42 -11.56
CA LYS A 65 -2.84 11.88 -11.47
C LYS A 65 -3.02 10.54 -12.21
N ARG A 66 -2.41 10.39 -13.39
CA ARG A 66 -2.47 9.14 -14.17
C ARG A 66 -1.80 7.99 -13.44
N GLU A 67 -0.60 8.22 -12.92
CA GLU A 67 0.21 7.25 -12.19
C GLU A 67 -0.47 6.86 -10.88
N TYR A 68 -0.97 7.84 -10.14
CA TYR A 68 -1.76 7.64 -8.93
C TYR A 68 -2.95 6.70 -9.18
N LYS A 69 -3.74 6.94 -10.25
CA LYS A 69 -4.86 6.07 -10.61
C LYS A 69 -4.43 4.65 -10.94
N ILE A 70 -3.33 4.50 -11.67
CA ILE A 70 -2.80 3.19 -12.03
C ILE A 70 -2.39 2.48 -10.74
N LEU A 71 -1.51 3.08 -9.94
CA LEU A 71 -1.02 2.51 -8.70
C LEU A 71 -2.16 2.14 -7.75
N CYS A 72 -3.16 3.02 -7.54
CA CYS A 72 -4.35 2.73 -6.74
C CYS A 72 -5.10 1.47 -7.20
N ARG A 73 -5.23 1.26 -8.52
CA ARG A 73 -5.87 0.04 -9.06
C ARG A 73 -5.05 -1.21 -8.73
N HIS A 74 -3.72 -1.14 -8.80
CA HIS A 74 -2.84 -2.25 -8.46
C HIS A 74 -2.81 -2.53 -6.96
N ILE A 75 -2.76 -1.52 -6.10
CA ILE A 75 -2.91 -1.65 -4.65
C ILE A 75 -4.26 -2.33 -4.33
N ARG A 76 -5.35 -1.95 -5.00
CA ARG A 76 -6.66 -2.60 -4.84
C ARG A 76 -6.66 -4.06 -5.30
N ARG A 77 -6.00 -4.39 -6.41
CA ARG A 77 -5.85 -5.79 -6.87
C ARG A 77 -5.03 -6.61 -5.86
N ALA A 78 -3.96 -6.05 -5.33
CA ALA A 78 -3.13 -6.64 -4.29
C ALA A 78 -3.96 -6.96 -3.03
N TYR A 79 -4.81 -6.02 -2.61
CA TYR A 79 -5.76 -6.24 -1.52
C TYR A 79 -6.74 -7.39 -1.83
N ASN A 80 -7.33 -7.42 -3.01
CA ASN A 80 -8.28 -8.48 -3.38
C ASN A 80 -7.61 -9.86 -3.37
N LYS A 81 -6.41 -10.00 -3.94
CA LYS A 81 -5.61 -11.25 -3.86
C LYS A 81 -5.16 -11.58 -2.44
N SER A 82 -5.23 -10.62 -1.52
CA SER A 82 -4.90 -10.80 -0.10
C SER A 82 -6.05 -11.36 0.74
N LEU A 83 -7.29 -11.33 0.24
CA LEU A 83 -8.45 -11.84 0.99
C LEU A 83 -8.35 -13.35 1.29
N ASP A 84 -7.62 -14.10 0.46
CA ASP A 84 -7.39 -15.54 0.61
C ASP A 84 -6.26 -15.89 1.61
N ILE A 85 -5.61 -14.89 2.21
CA ILE A 85 -4.45 -15.10 3.11
C ILE A 85 -4.82 -15.80 4.43
N ARG A 86 -6.11 -15.92 4.78
CA ARG A 86 -6.54 -16.56 6.04
C ARG A 86 -5.95 -17.97 6.26
N ARG A 87 -5.51 -18.65 5.19
CA ARG A 87 -4.87 -19.98 5.25
C ARG A 87 -3.33 -19.94 5.33
N LYS A 88 -2.68 -18.81 5.06
CA LYS A 88 -1.21 -18.69 4.91
C LYS A 88 -0.51 -17.91 6.03
N LEU A 89 -1.24 -17.07 6.77
CA LEU A 89 -0.66 -16.37 7.93
C LEU A 89 -0.74 -17.24 9.18
N TYR A 90 0.33 -17.21 9.97
CA TYR A 90 0.48 -17.97 11.22
C TYR A 90 -0.59 -17.66 12.29
N SER A 91 -1.27 -16.50 12.19
CA SER A 91 -2.32 -16.10 13.13
C SER A 91 -3.51 -15.42 12.44
N ARG A 92 -4.72 -15.85 12.81
CA ARG A 92 -5.99 -15.22 12.38
C ARG A 92 -6.08 -13.75 12.80
N LYS A 93 -5.52 -13.40 13.97
CA LYS A 93 -5.47 -12.01 14.45
C LYS A 93 -4.62 -11.15 13.53
N ALA A 94 -3.43 -11.63 13.16
CA ALA A 94 -2.56 -10.94 12.20
C ALA A 94 -3.23 -10.80 10.83
N ALA A 95 -3.84 -11.86 10.31
CA ALA A 95 -4.57 -11.79 9.04
C ALA A 95 -5.69 -10.73 9.06
N ASN A 96 -6.48 -10.68 10.13
CA ASN A 96 -7.55 -9.68 10.28
C ASN A 96 -6.99 -8.25 10.40
N GLN A 97 -5.86 -8.08 11.10
CA GLN A 97 -5.20 -6.79 11.23
C GLN A 97 -4.74 -6.28 9.85
N LEU A 98 -4.01 -7.11 9.09
CA LEU A 98 -3.56 -6.78 7.73
C LEU A 98 -4.75 -6.38 6.85
N LEU A 99 -5.80 -7.20 6.81
CA LEU A 99 -6.94 -6.95 5.95
C LEU A 99 -7.68 -5.66 6.34
N ARG A 100 -7.76 -5.34 7.63
CA ARG A 100 -8.38 -4.11 8.10
C ARG A 100 -7.58 -2.88 7.65
N ASP A 101 -6.28 -2.88 7.89
CA ASP A 101 -5.43 -1.72 7.60
C ASP A 101 -5.25 -1.54 6.08
N PHE A 102 -5.12 -2.64 5.34
CA PHE A 102 -5.08 -2.62 3.88
C PHE A 102 -6.41 -2.12 3.29
N LYS A 103 -7.56 -2.55 3.83
CA LYS A 103 -8.87 -2.02 3.42
C LYS A 103 -9.00 -0.52 3.73
N ASN A 104 -8.49 -0.07 4.88
CA ASN A 104 -8.48 1.34 5.24
C ASN A 104 -7.66 2.16 4.23
N LEU A 105 -6.46 1.69 3.86
CA LEU A 105 -5.66 2.29 2.79
C LEU A 105 -6.48 2.44 1.51
N ILE A 106 -7.10 1.37 1.00
CA ILE A 106 -7.92 1.44 -0.22
C ILE A 106 -9.02 2.49 -0.09
N SER A 107 -9.70 2.55 1.06
CA SER A 107 -10.78 3.52 1.28
C SER A 107 -10.30 4.96 1.19
N GLU A 108 -9.12 5.27 1.71
CA GLU A 108 -8.57 6.62 1.63
C GLU A 108 -8.05 6.93 0.23
N LEU A 109 -7.39 5.97 -0.44
CA LEU A 109 -6.91 6.15 -1.81
C LEU A 109 -8.02 6.48 -2.80
N ILE A 110 -9.18 5.83 -2.67
CA ILE A 110 -10.33 6.09 -3.55
C ILE A 110 -11.09 7.36 -3.19
N ARG A 111 -10.84 7.97 -2.03
CA ARG A 111 -11.47 9.24 -1.63
C ARG A 111 -10.72 10.46 -2.18
N ASP A 112 -9.45 10.28 -2.51
CA ASP A 112 -8.62 11.28 -3.17
C ASP A 112 -9.24 11.70 -4.51
N GLU A 113 -9.30 13.00 -4.77
CA GLU A 113 -9.90 13.59 -5.97
C GLU A 113 -9.25 13.12 -7.27
N ARG A 114 -7.93 12.84 -7.24
CA ARG A 114 -7.17 12.33 -8.38
C ARG A 114 -7.69 10.97 -8.83
N PHE A 115 -8.45 10.25 -8.02
CA PHE A 115 -9.05 8.97 -8.40
C PHE A 115 -10.25 9.12 -9.36
N PHE A 116 -11.09 10.14 -9.17
CA PHE A 116 -12.37 10.26 -9.86
C PHE A 116 -12.30 11.03 -11.18
N GLU A 117 -11.56 12.12 -11.22
CA GLU A 117 -11.50 13.03 -12.37
C GLU A 117 -10.76 12.46 -13.58
#